data_AF-A0A4Z2G6F5-F1
#
_entry.id   AF-A0A4Z2G6F5-F1
#
_cell.length_a   1.000
_cell.length_b   1.000
_cell.length_c   1.000
_cell.angle_alpha   90.00
_cell.angle_beta   90.00
_cell.angle_gamma   90.00
#
_symmetry.space_group_name_H-M   'P 1'
#
loop_
_entity.id
_entity.type
_entity.pdbx_description
1 polymer ?
#
loop_
_entity_poly.entity_id
_entity_poly.type
_entity_poly.pdbx_seq_one_letter_code
_entity_poly.pdbx_strand_id
1 'polypeptide(L)'
;MHYRNESWRDPFPNPVAGCSGMTPCPLAVFTQLVRDVVPDDREAECGFRTRLSSTSVITALAVTVGLLGVALLFSILVNINRRRAHYSREV
;
A
#
# COMPACT_ATOMS: atom_id res chain seq x y z
N MET A 1 32.85 8.40 -8.05
CA MET A 1 32.04 9.38 -7.30
C MET A 1 32.98 10.31 -6.56
N HIS A 2 32.49 11.40 -5.97
CA HIS A 2 33.26 12.26 -5.08
C HIS A 2 32.45 12.57 -3.82
N TYR A 3 33.13 12.74 -2.69
CA TYR A 3 32.52 13.04 -1.40
C TYR A 3 33.08 14.35 -0.85
N ARG A 4 32.21 15.33 -0.62
CA ARG A 4 32.58 16.64 -0.07
C ARG A 4 32.06 16.77 1.35
N ASN A 5 32.91 16.48 2.32
CA ASN A 5 32.68 16.72 3.74
C ASN A 5 33.34 18.00 4.26
N GLU A 6 34.16 18.65 3.45
CA GLU A 6 34.86 19.90 3.79
C GLU A 6 34.51 21.00 2.78
N SER A 7 34.09 22.17 3.27
CA SER A 7 33.74 23.30 2.40
C SER A 7 34.97 23.99 1.80
N TRP A 8 36.13 23.87 2.45
CA TRP A 8 37.35 24.63 2.13
C TRP A 8 38.29 23.90 1.17
N ARG A 9 37.94 22.70 0.75
CA ARG A 9 38.77 21.83 -0.10
C ARG A 9 37.91 21.22 -1.19
N ASP A 10 38.59 20.78 -2.25
CA ASP A 10 37.99 19.95 -3.29
C ASP A 10 37.46 18.61 -2.73
N PRO A 11 36.38 18.07 -3.31
CA PRO A 11 35.81 16.79 -2.89
C PRO A 11 36.83 15.63 -2.94
N PHE A 12 36.78 14.76 -1.94
CA PHE A 12 37.59 13.55 -1.90
C PHE A 12 37.12 12.54 -2.96
N PRO A 13 38.04 11.83 -3.64
CA PRO A 13 37.67 10.75 -4.55
C PRO A 13 36.99 9.62 -3.77
N ASN A 14 35.83 9.18 -4.25
CA ASN A 14 35.06 8.08 -3.66
C ASN A 14 34.84 6.99 -4.73
N PRO A 15 35.78 6.05 -4.90
CA PRO A 15 35.67 4.98 -5.87
C PRO A 15 34.63 3.93 -5.43
N VAL A 16 33.96 3.31 -6.40
CA VAL A 16 32.98 2.25 -6.13
C VAL A 16 33.73 0.96 -5.80
N ALA A 17 33.47 0.39 -4.63
CA ALA A 17 34.08 -0.88 -4.21
C ALA A 17 33.75 -1.99 -5.23
N GLY A 18 34.75 -2.79 -5.60
CA GLY A 18 34.58 -3.85 -6.61
C GLY A 18 34.66 -3.40 -8.07
N CYS A 19 34.83 -2.10 -8.37
CA CYS A 19 34.98 -1.61 -9.75
C CYS A 19 36.44 -1.60 -10.24
N SER A 20 37.28 -2.54 -9.77
CA SER A 20 38.69 -2.72 -10.18
C SER A 20 39.56 -1.44 -10.18
N GLY A 21 39.25 -0.47 -9.32
CA GLY A 21 39.95 0.81 -9.25
C GLY A 21 39.64 1.79 -10.39
N MET A 22 38.71 1.46 -11.28
CA MET A 22 38.34 2.31 -12.42
C MET A 22 37.54 3.51 -11.96
N THR A 23 38.01 4.71 -12.32
CA THR A 23 37.32 5.98 -12.06
C THR A 23 37.38 6.84 -13.32
N PRO A 24 36.27 7.02 -14.07
CA PRO A 24 34.90 6.62 -13.74
C PRO A 24 34.65 5.10 -13.84
N CYS A 25 33.72 4.59 -13.02
CA CYS A 25 33.28 3.20 -13.06
C CYS A 25 32.33 2.98 -14.24
N PRO A 26 32.53 1.96 -15.11
CA PRO A 26 31.62 1.66 -16.20
C PRO A 26 30.21 1.36 -15.71
N LEU A 27 29.19 1.89 -16.40
CA LEU A 27 27.80 1.82 -15.95
C LEU A 27 27.33 0.37 -15.73
N ALA A 28 27.64 -0.55 -16.65
CA ALA A 28 27.23 -1.95 -16.53
C ALA A 28 27.80 -2.63 -15.27
N VAL A 29 29.08 -2.34 -14.96
CA VAL A 29 29.75 -2.85 -13.76
C VAL A 29 29.13 -2.22 -12.52
N PHE A 30 28.90 -0.91 -12.53
CA PHE A 30 28.23 -0.21 -11.42
C PHE A 30 26.85 -0.81 -11.13
N THR A 31 26.02 -1.00 -12.16
CA THR A 31 24.68 -1.58 -12.01
C THR A 31 24.71 -2.99 -11.45
N GLN A 32 25.72 -3.78 -11.79
CA GLN A 32 25.88 -5.12 -11.23
C GLN A 32 26.30 -5.07 -9.76
N LEU A 33 27.25 -4.19 -9.40
CA LEU A 33 27.75 -4.05 -8.04
C LEU A 33 26.69 -3.57 -7.05
N VAL A 34 25.77 -2.70 -7.48
CA VAL A 34 24.71 -2.17 -6.60
C VAL A 34 23.45 -3.03 -6.58
N ARG A 35 23.37 -4.08 -7.42
CA ARG A 35 22.14 -4.85 -7.61
C ARG A 35 21.63 -5.48 -6.32
N ASP A 36 22.53 -6.04 -5.51
CA ASP A 36 22.17 -6.78 -4.29
C ASP A 36 21.64 -5.87 -3.16
N VAL A 37 21.81 -4.55 -3.28
CA VAL A 37 21.33 -3.57 -2.29
C VAL A 37 20.16 -2.73 -2.82
N VAL A 38 19.74 -2.96 -4.06
CA VAL A 38 18.57 -2.31 -4.65
C VAL A 38 17.38 -3.26 -4.50
N PRO A 39 16.32 -2.87 -3.76
CA PRO A 39 15.16 -3.71 -3.56
C PRO A 39 14.40 -3.94 -4.87
N ASP A 40 13.92 -5.16 -5.10
CA ASP A 40 13.06 -5.49 -6.24
C ASP A 40 11.64 -4.93 -6.02
N ASP A 41 11.14 -5.02 -4.79
CA ASP A 41 9.83 -4.49 -4.36
C ASP A 41 9.97 -3.85 -2.98
N ARG A 42 10.38 -2.59 -2.99
CA ARG A 42 10.60 -1.79 -1.78
C ARG A 42 9.37 -1.78 -0.88
N GLU A 43 8.18 -1.68 -1.46
CA GLU A 43 6.94 -1.65 -0.70
C GLU A 43 6.67 -2.96 0.03
N ALA A 44 6.93 -4.11 -0.62
CA ALA A 44 6.80 -5.42 -0.02
C ALA A 44 7.87 -5.70 1.03
N GLU A 45 9.15 -5.39 0.76
CA GLU A 45 10.26 -5.57 1.69
C GLU A 45 10.10 -4.74 2.97
N CYS A 46 9.53 -3.53 2.84
CA CYS A 46 9.17 -2.69 3.99
C CYS A 46 7.84 -3.10 4.65
N GLY A 47 7.15 -4.14 4.16
CA GLY A 47 5.91 -4.67 4.75
C GLY A 47 4.64 -3.85 4.48
N PHE A 48 4.65 -2.88 3.56
CA PHE A 48 3.49 -2.04 3.27
C PHE A 48 2.30 -2.80 2.66
N ARG A 49 2.54 -3.95 2.00
CA ARG A 49 1.45 -4.79 1.46
C ARG A 49 0.47 -5.29 2.52
N THR A 50 0.92 -5.45 3.77
CA THR A 50 0.04 -5.80 4.89
C THR A 50 -0.98 -4.70 5.20
N ARG A 51 -0.64 -3.43 4.98
CA ARG A 51 -1.53 -2.27 5.19
C ARG A 51 -2.66 -2.20 4.16
N LEU A 52 -2.39 -2.58 2.91
CA LEU A 52 -3.40 -2.64 1.84
C LEU A 52 -4.44 -3.74 2.08
N SER A 53 -4.04 -4.87 2.68
CA SER A 53 -4.96 -5.91 3.14
C SER A 53 -6.03 -5.33 4.07
N SER A 54 -5.62 -4.49 5.03
CA SER A 54 -6.56 -3.84 5.96
C SER A 54 -7.58 -2.98 5.24
N THR A 55 -7.19 -2.18 4.24
CA THR A 55 -8.15 -1.36 3.47
C THR A 55 -9.18 -2.23 2.78
N SER A 56 -8.75 -3.31 2.11
CA SER A 56 -9.64 -4.22 1.41
C SER A 56 -10.64 -4.92 2.34
N VAL A 57 -10.16 -5.35 3.51
CA VAL A 57 -10.98 -6.00 4.55
C VAL A 57 -11.98 -5.00 5.16
N ILE A 58 -11.54 -3.78 5.44
CA ILE A 58 -12.42 -2.71 5.96
C ILE A 58 -13.52 -2.39 4.95
N THR A 59 -13.21 -2.26 3.66
CA THR A 59 -14.23 -2.03 2.63
C THR A 59 -15.22 -3.18 2.50
N ALA A 60 -14.75 -4.43 2.54
CA ALA A 60 -15.62 -5.60 2.47
C ALA A 60 -16.58 -5.67 3.68
N LEU A 61 -16.07 -5.41 4.89
CA LEU A 61 -16.88 -5.34 6.11
C LEU A 61 -17.93 -4.23 6.02
N ALA A 62 -17.54 -3.02 5.59
CA ALA A 62 -18.46 -1.89 5.46
C ALA A 62 -19.61 -2.17 4.49
N VAL A 63 -19.31 -2.75 3.32
CA VAL A 63 -20.33 -3.13 2.33
C VAL A 63 -21.26 -4.19 2.89
N THR A 64 -20.73 -5.22 3.54
CA THR A 64 -21.52 -6.33 4.11
C THR A 64 -22.48 -5.83 5.19
N VAL A 65 -21.99 -5.01 6.12
CA VAL A 65 -22.81 -4.42 7.20
C VAL A 65 -23.87 -3.49 6.62
N GLY A 66 -23.53 -2.68 5.61
CA GLY A 66 -24.48 -1.79 4.92
C GLY A 66 -25.62 -2.57 4.25
N LEU A 67 -25.30 -3.62 3.49
CA LEU A 67 -26.31 -4.47 2.83
C LEU A 67 -27.23 -5.16 3.84
N LEU A 68 -26.66 -5.71 4.92
CA LEU A 68 -27.45 -6.32 5.99
C LEU A 68 -28.38 -5.30 6.66
N GLY A 69 -27.89 -4.08 6.92
CA GLY A 69 -28.71 -3.00 7.47
C GLY A 69 -29.89 -2.64 6.57
N VAL A 70 -29.65 -2.45 5.27
CA VAL A 70 -30.72 -2.14 4.31
C VAL A 70 -31.74 -3.28 4.22
N ALA A 71 -31.29 -4.53 4.16
CA ALA A 71 -32.17 -5.69 4.10
C ALA A 71 -33.07 -5.82 5.35
N LEU A 72 -32.51 -5.57 6.53
CA LEU A 72 -33.25 -5.56 7.80
C LEU A 72 -34.28 -4.44 7.84
N LEU A 73 -33.91 -3.21 7.47
CA LEU A 73 -34.83 -2.08 7.42
C LEU A 73 -35.98 -2.32 6.44
N PHE A 74 -35.66 -2.87 5.26
CA PHE A 74 -36.68 -3.24 4.28
C PHE A 74 -37.64 -4.31 4.82
N SER A 75 -37.11 -5.34 5.47
CA SER A 75 -37.90 -6.41 6.08
C SER A 75 -38.84 -5.88 7.18
N ILE A 76 -38.34 -4.98 8.03
CA ILE A 76 -39.13 -4.31 9.08
C ILE A 76 -40.23 -3.47 8.46
N LEU A 77 -39.91 -2.66 7.44
CA LEU A 77 -40.89 -1.81 6.74
C LEU A 77 -42.02 -2.64 6.11
N VAL A 78 -41.67 -3.72 5.42
CA VAL A 78 -42.64 -4.65 4.84
C VAL A 78 -43.52 -5.27 5.92
N ASN A 79 -42.94 -5.68 7.05
CA ASN A 79 -43.70 -6.25 8.16
C ASN A 79 -44.69 -5.25 8.77
N ILE A 80 -44.28 -3.99 8.96
CA ILE A 80 -45.16 -2.92 9.46
C ILE A 80 -46.31 -2.66 8.48
N ASN A 81 -46.02 -2.58 7.17
CA ASN A 81 -47.06 -2.37 6.16
C ASN A 81 -48.06 -3.53 6.11
N ARG A 82 -47.58 -4.78 6.21
CA ARG A 82 -48.47 -5.97 6.31
C ARG A 82 -49.36 -5.91 7.53
N ARG A 83 -48.80 -5.57 8.70
CA ARG A 83 -49.57 -5.40 9.96
C ARG A 83 -50.65 -4.33 9.80
N ARG A 84 -50.32 -3.17 9.23
CA ARG A 84 -51.29 -2.09 8.97
C ARG A 84 -52.39 -2.51 8.01
N ALA A 85 -52.04 -3.19 6.91
CA ALA A 85 -53.02 -3.68 5.94
C ALA A 85 -53.97 -4.73 6.52
N HIS A 86 -53.50 -5.58 7.44
CA HIS A 86 -54.36 -6.50 8.19
C HIS A 86 -55.30 -5.76 9.14
N TYR A 87 -54.79 -4.80 9.93
CA TYR A 87 -55.60 -4.04 10.87
C TYR A 87 -56.73 -3.25 10.18
N SER A 88 -56.47 -2.62 9.03
CA SER A 88 -57.51 -1.92 8.25
C SER A 88 -58.58 -2.82 7.62
N ARG A 89 -58.42 -4.15 7.66
CA ARG A 89 -59.39 -5.11 7.11
C ARG A 89 -60.36 -5.66 8.17
N GLU A 90 -60.08 -5.43 9.46
CA GLU A 90 -60.88 -5.92 10.58
C GLU A 90 -61.80 -4.85 11.20
N VAL A 91 -61.77 -3.62 10.67
CA VAL A 91 -62.63 -2.48 11.05
C VAL A 91 -63.59 -2.17 9.91
#